data_AF-A0A954HJN0-F1
#
_entry.id   AF-A0A954HJN0-F1
#
_cell.length_a   1.000
_cell.length_b   1.000
_cell.length_c   1.000
_cell.angle_alpha   90.00
_cell.angle_beta   90.00
_cell.angle_gamma   90.00
#
_symmetry.space_group_name_H-M   'P 1'
#
loop_
_entity.id
_entity.type
_entity.pdbx_description
1 polymer ?
#
loop_
_entity_poly.entity_id
_entity_poly.type
_entity_poly.pdbx_seq_one_letter_code
_entity_poly.pdbx_strand_id
1 'polypeptide(L)'
;MPNISGKRHLPFCMPLAAALLLMASSTQAAEPAKTVDDISKASSQIAGERLTLSELKKSGLQHSRFNREAKGSVPEAAAPPQANLADFASLIKPLLNKHCVDCHGEEVTEGNIRIDTLNPDLLRGGDTDWWVEIFAVVTKGEMPPPDESELSTADRQRIVEWLSTELQTASRLRRSEGAQSSFRRLTRYEYNYALQDLLGLPWDFAKDLPPEPHTEEGFENSAELLHLSTSQFETYHRLARQALTRATVRGERPLTLRWGISMQEAAAREWPKQNEQLEKAKKDLANDPEKLEAELARLEASFRQPHGRTYFKELSSGRIVPAHWDYPGARYAFAPSDSGQQSPAETNCVAV
;
A
#
# COMPACT_ATOMS: atom_id res chain seq x y z
N MET A 1 6.39 -31.75 -40.38
CA MET A 1 6.90 -30.75 -41.35
C MET A 1 5.75 -29.86 -41.76
N PRO A 2 5.92 -28.54 -41.96
CA PRO A 2 7.02 -27.63 -41.56
C PRO A 2 6.53 -26.65 -40.44
N ASN A 3 7.29 -25.98 -39.56
CA ASN A 3 8.69 -25.52 -39.42
C ASN A 3 9.15 -24.46 -40.44
N ILE A 4 9.11 -23.18 -40.06
CA ILE A 4 9.96 -22.06 -40.54
C ILE A 4 9.98 -21.03 -39.39
N SER A 5 10.97 -20.87 -38.51
CA SER A 5 12.39 -20.47 -38.63
C SER A 5 12.63 -19.11 -39.31
N GLY A 6 13.04 -18.12 -38.52
CA GLY A 6 13.51 -16.83 -39.02
C GLY A 6 14.33 -16.04 -37.99
N LYS A 7 15.51 -16.55 -37.64
CA LYS A 7 16.58 -15.80 -36.95
C LYS A 7 17.08 -14.64 -37.83
N ARG A 8 17.39 -13.48 -37.23
CA ARG A 8 18.54 -12.63 -37.62
C ARG A 8 19.20 -12.02 -36.39
N HIS A 9 20.53 -12.04 -36.40
CA HIS A 9 21.47 -11.67 -35.35
C HIS A 9 22.05 -10.26 -35.61
N LEU A 10 22.24 -9.50 -34.52
CA LEU A 10 23.40 -8.63 -34.15
C LEU A 10 23.75 -7.42 -35.05
N PRO A 11 24.67 -6.51 -34.64
CA PRO A 11 25.05 -5.95 -33.31
C PRO A 11 25.11 -4.39 -33.35
N PHE A 12 25.45 -3.68 -32.25
CA PHE A 12 26.18 -2.38 -32.17
C PHE A 12 26.05 -1.85 -30.72
N CYS A 13 27.05 -1.94 -29.83
CA CYS A 13 28.23 -1.08 -29.61
C CYS A 13 27.91 0.38 -29.16
N MET A 14 28.27 0.65 -27.88
CA MET A 14 28.51 1.89 -27.07
C MET A 14 28.62 3.29 -27.74
N PRO A 15 28.65 4.45 -27.01
CA PRO A 15 28.87 4.66 -25.56
C PRO A 15 27.91 5.66 -24.84
N LEU A 16 27.91 5.65 -23.50
CA LEU A 16 27.28 6.68 -22.66
C LEU A 16 28.36 7.70 -22.21
N ALA A 17 28.16 8.97 -22.54
CA ALA A 17 29.01 10.08 -22.12
C ALA A 17 28.63 10.57 -20.72
N ALA A 18 29.65 10.84 -19.91
CA ALA A 18 29.55 11.48 -18.60
C ALA A 18 29.31 12.99 -18.76
N ALA A 19 28.38 13.54 -17.97
CA ALA A 19 28.30 14.98 -17.72
C ALA A 19 28.02 15.22 -16.24
N LEU A 20 28.96 15.94 -15.63
CA LEU A 20 29.07 16.36 -14.25
C LEU A 20 28.28 17.67 -14.06
N LEU A 21 27.40 17.77 -13.06
CA LEU A 21 26.96 19.08 -12.57
C LEU A 21 26.76 19.06 -11.05
N LEU A 22 27.50 19.94 -10.37
CA LEU A 22 27.46 20.19 -8.94
C LEU A 22 26.14 20.86 -8.54
N MET A 23 25.53 20.39 -7.45
CA MET A 23 24.57 21.17 -6.66
C MET A 23 25.10 21.25 -5.23
N ALA A 24 25.53 22.45 -4.84
CA ALA A 24 25.71 22.83 -3.45
C ALA A 24 24.32 23.04 -2.82
N SER A 25 24.04 22.36 -1.72
CA SER A 25 22.84 22.59 -0.91
C SER A 25 23.22 22.78 0.55
N SER A 26 22.56 23.77 1.12
CA SER A 26 22.71 24.35 2.45
C SER A 26 22.58 23.32 3.58
N THR A 27 23.43 23.50 4.57
CA THR A 27 23.55 22.70 5.78
C THR A 27 22.39 22.95 6.75
N GLN A 28 21.52 21.96 6.92
CA GLN A 28 20.74 21.77 8.14
C GLN A 28 21.34 20.55 8.86
N ALA A 29 21.91 20.77 10.05
CA ALA A 29 22.60 19.74 10.81
C ALA A 29 21.62 18.64 11.26
N ALA A 30 21.70 17.47 10.63
CA ALA A 30 21.12 16.22 11.10
C ALA A 30 22.13 15.52 12.02
N GLU A 31 21.68 15.10 13.20
CA GLU A 31 22.44 14.21 14.08
C GLU A 31 22.82 12.90 13.34
N PRO A 32 24.03 12.35 13.54
CA PRO A 32 24.48 11.23 12.74
C PRO A 32 23.69 9.96 13.05
N ALA A 33 23.09 9.39 12.00
CA ALA A 33 22.56 8.03 12.02
C ALA A 33 23.69 7.04 12.35
N LYS A 34 23.49 6.22 13.38
CA LYS A 34 24.42 5.17 13.79
C LYS A 34 24.68 4.22 12.60
N THR A 35 25.94 3.90 12.37
CA THR A 35 26.37 3.07 11.23
C THR A 35 26.06 1.59 11.49
N VAL A 36 26.08 0.78 10.43
CA VAL A 36 25.87 -0.68 10.50
C VAL A 36 26.90 -1.36 11.43
N ASP A 37 28.08 -0.74 11.61
CA ASP A 37 29.11 -1.18 12.56
C ASP A 37 28.72 -0.96 14.03
N ASP A 38 27.92 0.06 14.34
CA ASP A 38 27.41 0.30 15.70
C ASP A 38 26.34 -0.74 16.09
N ILE A 39 25.59 -1.27 15.12
CA ILE A 39 24.61 -2.35 15.31
C ILE A 39 25.32 -3.70 15.51
N SER A 40 26.45 -3.91 14.82
CA SER A 40 27.32 -5.08 14.98
C SER A 40 27.99 -5.13 16.37
N LYS A 41 28.42 -3.97 16.89
CA LYS A 41 28.96 -3.86 18.27
C LYS A 41 27.91 -4.06 19.35
N ALA A 42 26.65 -3.65 19.13
CA ALA A 42 25.56 -3.94 20.04
C ALA A 42 25.18 -5.45 20.07
N SER A 43 25.38 -6.15 18.95
CA SER A 43 25.07 -7.58 18.82
C SER A 43 26.12 -8.49 19.49
N SER A 44 27.35 -8.01 19.67
CA SER A 44 28.46 -8.77 20.25
C SER A 44 28.55 -8.70 21.79
N GLN A 45 27.74 -7.87 22.45
CA GLN A 45 27.62 -7.83 23.92
C GLN A 45 26.48 -8.68 24.49
N ILE A 46 25.65 -9.32 23.65
CA ILE A 46 24.56 -10.20 24.07
C ILE A 46 24.97 -11.67 23.87
N ALA A 47 26.13 -12.03 24.40
CA ALA A 47 26.63 -13.42 24.39
C ALA A 47 26.49 -14.13 25.75
N GLY A 48 25.79 -13.53 26.72
CA GLY A 48 25.73 -14.03 28.11
C GLY A 48 24.39 -14.57 28.60
N GLU A 49 23.25 -14.06 28.12
CA GLU A 49 21.96 -14.37 28.77
C GLU A 49 20.84 -14.42 27.73
N ARG A 50 20.25 -15.61 27.54
CA ARG A 50 19.14 -15.83 26.62
C ARG A 50 17.88 -15.17 27.19
N LEU A 51 17.51 -14.01 26.64
CA LEU A 51 16.27 -13.32 27.02
C LEU A 51 15.05 -14.21 26.76
N THR A 52 14.10 -14.16 27.68
CA THR A 52 12.85 -14.90 27.58
C THR A 52 11.91 -14.27 26.54
N LEU A 53 10.99 -15.06 25.98
CA LEU A 53 10.00 -14.59 24.99
C LEU A 53 9.14 -13.42 25.52
N SER A 54 8.89 -13.39 26.82
CA SER A 54 8.12 -12.33 27.49
C SER A 54 8.85 -10.97 27.42
N GLU A 55 10.16 -10.98 27.62
CA GLU A 55 11.00 -9.77 27.60
C GLU A 55 11.12 -9.21 26.18
N LEU A 56 11.25 -10.08 25.17
CA LEU A 56 11.27 -9.68 23.77
C LEU A 56 9.96 -8.99 23.33
N LYS A 57 8.79 -9.49 23.76
CA LYS A 57 7.49 -8.87 23.45
C LYS A 57 7.34 -7.47 24.05
N LYS A 58 7.81 -7.28 25.29
CA LYS A 58 7.77 -5.96 25.95
C LYS A 58 8.65 -4.95 25.22
N SER A 59 9.84 -5.35 24.80
CA SER A 59 10.73 -4.50 24.02
C SER A 59 10.10 -4.07 22.69
N GLY A 60 9.50 -5.00 21.93
CA GLY A 60 8.85 -4.68 20.65
C GLY A 60 7.69 -3.67 20.76
N LEU A 61 6.90 -3.74 21.83
CA LEU A 61 5.80 -2.80 22.08
C LEU A 61 6.29 -1.37 22.33
N GLN A 62 7.38 -1.21 23.07
CA GLN A 62 7.93 0.11 23.42
C GLN A 62 8.52 0.85 22.21
N HIS A 63 9.05 0.11 21.23
CA HIS A 63 9.69 0.67 20.05
C HIS A 63 8.75 0.75 18.83
N SER A 64 7.44 0.57 19.02
CA SER A 64 6.46 0.59 17.93
C SER A 64 6.28 2.01 17.36
N ARG A 65 6.47 2.13 16.04
CA ARG A 65 6.17 3.34 15.24
C ARG A 65 4.75 3.87 15.44
N PHE A 66 3.80 2.99 15.73
CA PHE A 66 2.37 3.30 15.87
C PHE A 66 2.08 4.23 17.07
N ASN A 67 2.87 4.13 18.14
CA ASN A 67 2.74 5.00 19.31
C ASN A 67 3.26 6.43 19.05
N ARG A 68 4.05 6.64 18.00
CA ARG A 68 4.64 7.93 17.66
C ARG A 68 3.67 8.82 16.86
N GLU A 69 2.84 8.22 16.02
CA GLU A 69 1.85 8.92 15.18
C GLU A 69 0.62 9.38 15.97
N ALA A 70 0.21 8.65 17.01
CA ALA A 70 -0.95 8.99 17.84
C ALA A 70 -0.78 10.26 18.72
N LYS A 71 0.42 10.87 18.75
CA LYS A 71 0.73 12.06 19.58
C LYS A 71 0.73 13.39 18.82
N GLY A 72 0.36 13.42 17.54
CA GLY A 72 0.19 14.67 16.80
C GLY A 72 -1.07 15.42 17.24
N SER A 73 -0.93 16.59 17.85
CA SER A 73 -2.02 17.47 18.29
C SER A 73 -2.78 18.10 17.10
N VAL A 74 -4.11 18.10 17.17
CA VAL A 74 -5.00 18.82 16.23
C VAL A 74 -4.96 20.33 16.55
N PRO A 75 -4.75 21.25 15.58
CA PRO A 75 -4.78 22.68 15.84
C PRO A 75 -6.20 23.19 16.12
N GLU A 76 -6.29 24.11 17.07
CA GLU A 76 -7.49 24.81 17.53
C GLU A 76 -8.04 25.82 16.48
N ALA A 77 -9.34 26.07 16.50
CA ALA A 77 -10.13 26.68 15.44
C ALA A 77 -9.66 28.08 15.01
N ALA A 78 -9.10 28.18 13.80
CA ALA A 78 -8.81 29.43 13.11
C ALA A 78 -10.08 30.05 12.48
N ALA A 79 -10.03 31.37 12.25
CA ALA A 79 -11.06 32.13 11.54
C ALA A 79 -11.48 31.48 10.20
N PRO A 80 -12.71 31.73 9.71
CA PRO A 80 -13.17 31.13 8.45
C PRO A 80 -12.19 31.47 7.33
N PRO A 81 -11.74 30.47 6.55
CA PRO A 81 -10.79 30.69 5.48
C PRO A 81 -11.34 31.66 4.43
N GLN A 82 -10.47 32.52 3.90
CA GLN A 82 -10.79 33.48 2.84
C GLN A 82 -9.96 33.16 1.59
N ALA A 83 -10.52 33.43 0.41
CA ALA A 83 -9.84 33.18 -0.85
C ALA A 83 -8.66 34.15 -1.01
N ASN A 84 -7.52 33.66 -1.48
CA ASN A 84 -6.32 34.46 -1.65
C ASN A 84 -6.31 35.20 -3.00
N LEU A 85 -7.22 36.17 -3.12
CA LEU A 85 -7.42 36.98 -4.32
C LEU A 85 -6.28 38.00 -4.56
N ALA A 86 -5.56 38.39 -3.51
CA ALA A 86 -4.44 39.33 -3.61
C ALA A 86 -3.24 38.69 -4.33
N ASP A 87 -2.88 37.46 -3.95
CA ASP A 87 -1.81 36.71 -4.62
C ASP A 87 -2.24 36.30 -6.03
N PHE A 88 -3.53 35.97 -6.23
CA PHE A 88 -4.05 35.75 -7.56
C PHE A 88 -3.81 36.95 -8.48
N ALA A 89 -4.23 38.15 -8.06
CA ALA A 89 -4.14 39.35 -8.88
C ALA A 89 -2.69 39.77 -9.18
N SER A 90 -1.79 39.59 -8.22
CA SER A 90 -0.40 40.06 -8.31
C SER A 90 0.56 39.06 -8.92
N LEU A 91 0.36 37.75 -8.69
CA LEU A 91 1.32 36.70 -9.07
C LEU A 91 0.76 35.75 -10.12
N ILE A 92 -0.48 35.30 -9.99
CA ILE A 92 -1.03 34.23 -10.83
C ILE A 92 -1.64 34.78 -12.12
N LYS A 93 -2.46 35.82 -12.04
CA LYS A 93 -3.13 36.44 -13.19
C LYS A 93 -2.13 36.89 -14.28
N PRO A 94 -0.98 37.53 -13.96
CA PRO A 94 0.01 37.86 -14.98
C PRO A 94 0.61 36.64 -15.68
N LEU A 95 0.80 35.53 -14.95
CA LEU A 95 1.32 34.28 -15.53
C LEU A 95 0.29 33.63 -16.45
N LEU A 96 -0.97 33.58 -16.05
CA LEU A 96 -2.06 33.05 -16.89
C LEU A 96 -2.25 33.91 -18.14
N ASN A 97 -2.20 35.24 -18.01
CA ASN A 97 -2.30 36.14 -19.16
C ASN A 97 -1.14 35.96 -20.15
N LYS A 98 0.06 35.63 -19.66
CA LYS A 98 1.25 35.48 -20.49
C LYS A 98 1.34 34.12 -21.19
N HIS A 99 0.82 33.06 -20.55
CA HIS A 99 1.08 31.68 -20.97
C HIS A 99 -0.17 30.88 -21.35
N CYS A 100 -1.37 31.39 -21.04
CA CYS A 100 -2.61 30.62 -21.19
C CYS A 100 -3.67 31.37 -22.02
N VAL A 101 -3.76 32.70 -21.88
CA VAL A 101 -4.82 33.49 -22.54
C VAL A 101 -4.68 33.55 -24.06
N ASP A 102 -3.48 33.39 -24.61
CA ASP A 102 -3.27 33.38 -26.06
C ASP A 102 -4.07 32.26 -26.76
N CYS A 103 -4.22 31.09 -26.12
CA CYS A 103 -4.97 29.95 -26.65
C CYS A 103 -6.34 29.73 -25.98
N HIS A 104 -6.53 30.25 -24.76
CA HIS A 104 -7.75 30.09 -23.95
C HIS A 104 -8.36 31.44 -23.55
N GLY A 105 -8.39 32.38 -24.50
CA GLY A 105 -8.85 33.76 -24.35
C GLY A 105 -9.92 34.15 -25.36
N GLU A 106 -10.11 35.45 -25.57
CA GLU A 106 -11.19 35.97 -26.43
C GLU A 106 -11.03 35.64 -27.90
N GLU A 107 -9.80 35.72 -28.38
CA GLU A 107 -9.50 35.54 -29.80
C GLU A 107 -9.46 34.06 -30.18
N VAL A 108 -8.95 33.21 -29.27
CA VAL A 108 -8.81 31.75 -29.46
C VAL A 108 -9.30 31.04 -28.21
N THR A 109 -10.19 30.07 -28.37
CA THR A 109 -10.82 29.32 -27.26
C THR A 109 -10.62 27.82 -27.43
N GLU A 110 -9.37 27.36 -27.28
CA GLU A 110 -9.06 25.94 -27.31
C GLU A 110 -9.66 25.19 -26.12
N GLY A 111 -10.04 23.93 -26.32
CA GLY A 111 -10.65 23.10 -25.26
C GLY A 111 -12.00 23.62 -24.76
N ASN A 112 -12.63 24.58 -25.46
CA ASN A 112 -13.86 25.27 -25.04
C ASN A 112 -13.77 25.91 -23.64
N ILE A 113 -12.58 26.41 -23.25
CA ILE A 113 -12.36 27.08 -21.95
C ILE A 113 -11.82 28.51 -22.14
N ARG A 114 -12.35 29.44 -21.36
CA ARG A 114 -12.00 30.87 -21.34
C ARG A 114 -11.38 31.25 -19.99
N ILE A 115 -10.06 31.12 -19.87
CA ILE A 115 -9.33 31.29 -18.59
C ILE A 115 -9.44 32.74 -18.08
N ASP A 116 -9.52 33.71 -18.98
CA ASP A 116 -9.65 35.14 -18.65
C ASP A 116 -10.99 35.49 -17.97
N THR A 117 -12.01 34.64 -18.12
CA THR A 117 -13.35 34.84 -17.57
C THR A 117 -13.61 34.08 -16.25
N LEU A 118 -12.71 33.16 -15.88
CA LEU A 118 -12.90 32.32 -14.70
C LEU A 118 -12.86 33.15 -13.42
N ASN A 119 -13.81 32.89 -12.52
CA ASN A 119 -13.83 33.49 -11.20
C ASN A 119 -12.68 32.92 -10.34
N PRO A 120 -11.73 33.74 -9.86
CA PRO A 120 -10.60 33.28 -9.06
C PRO A 120 -10.92 32.94 -7.60
N ASP A 121 -12.16 33.18 -7.15
CA ASP A 121 -12.61 32.74 -5.83
C ASP A 121 -12.97 31.25 -5.86
N LEU A 122 -12.03 30.36 -5.50
CA LEU A 122 -12.28 28.91 -5.46
C LEU A 122 -13.11 28.47 -4.24
N LEU A 123 -13.32 29.36 -3.27
CA LEU A 123 -14.07 29.05 -2.05
C LEU A 123 -15.57 29.23 -2.29
N ARG A 124 -15.96 30.30 -2.99
CA ARG A 124 -17.38 30.68 -3.21
C ARG A 124 -17.76 30.89 -4.68
N GLY A 125 -16.79 30.93 -5.59
CA GLY A 125 -17.03 31.09 -7.03
C GLY A 125 -17.54 29.82 -7.69
N GLY A 126 -18.21 30.01 -8.84
CA GLY A 126 -18.84 28.92 -9.60
C GLY A 126 -17.89 28.08 -10.45
N ASP A 127 -16.65 28.52 -10.64
CA ASP A 127 -15.73 27.93 -11.63
C ASP A 127 -14.70 26.95 -11.04
N THR A 128 -14.97 26.41 -9.84
CA THR A 128 -14.01 25.54 -9.13
C THR A 128 -13.62 24.32 -9.95
N ASP A 129 -14.55 23.71 -10.68
CA ASP A 129 -14.29 22.52 -11.50
C ASP A 129 -13.29 22.80 -12.62
N TRP A 130 -13.37 23.98 -13.25
CA TRP A 130 -12.39 24.42 -14.25
C TRP A 130 -11.00 24.62 -13.65
N TRP A 131 -10.91 25.16 -12.43
CA TRP A 131 -9.63 25.30 -11.73
C TRP A 131 -9.01 23.96 -11.34
N VAL A 132 -9.82 22.92 -11.07
CA VAL A 132 -9.32 21.56 -10.84
C VAL A 132 -8.70 20.99 -12.11
N GLU A 133 -9.33 21.20 -13.27
CA GLU A 133 -8.79 20.75 -14.55
C GLU A 133 -7.48 21.48 -14.89
N ILE A 134 -7.44 22.80 -14.71
CA ILE A 134 -6.22 23.61 -14.88
C ILE A 134 -5.11 23.10 -13.96
N PHE A 135 -5.42 22.83 -12.69
CA PHE A 135 -4.46 22.25 -11.75
C PHE A 135 -3.90 20.92 -12.25
N ALA A 136 -4.76 20.04 -12.78
CA ALA A 136 -4.35 18.73 -13.28
C ALA A 136 -3.40 18.84 -14.48
N VAL A 137 -3.75 19.61 -15.51
CA VAL A 137 -2.96 19.74 -16.74
C VAL A 137 -1.64 20.48 -16.50
N VAL A 138 -1.63 21.50 -15.63
CA VAL A 138 -0.42 22.24 -15.26
C VAL A 138 0.50 21.39 -14.39
N THR A 139 -0.05 20.58 -13.48
CA THR A 139 0.77 19.66 -12.64
C THR A 139 1.42 18.56 -13.47
N LYS A 140 0.71 18.04 -14.49
CA LYS A 140 1.24 17.00 -15.39
C LYS A 140 2.24 17.50 -16.42
N GLY A 141 2.39 18.82 -16.58
CA GLY A 141 3.25 19.37 -17.63
C GLY A 141 2.63 19.31 -19.03
N GLU A 142 1.33 19.03 -19.15
CA GLU A 142 0.63 18.93 -20.43
C GLU A 142 0.40 20.32 -21.06
N MET A 143 0.28 21.35 -20.21
CA MET A 143 0.13 22.75 -20.63
C MET A 143 1.29 23.62 -20.09
N PRO A 144 1.80 24.58 -20.87
CA PRO A 144 1.55 24.80 -22.31
C PRO A 144 2.17 23.67 -23.18
N PRO A 145 1.64 23.41 -24.39
CA PRO A 145 2.17 22.39 -25.29
C PRO A 145 3.60 22.75 -25.76
N PRO A 146 4.40 21.76 -26.21
CA PRO A 146 5.83 21.96 -26.52
C PRO A 146 6.10 22.92 -27.68
N ASP A 147 5.11 23.16 -28.55
CA ASP A 147 5.21 24.07 -29.69
C ASP A 147 4.88 25.54 -29.33
N GLU A 148 4.49 25.81 -28.07
CA GLU A 148 4.02 27.12 -27.60
C GLU A 148 4.91 27.70 -26.49
N SER A 149 4.46 28.82 -25.88
CA SER A 149 5.24 29.55 -24.86
C SER A 149 5.74 28.65 -23.72
N GLU A 150 7.05 28.66 -23.47
CA GLU A 150 7.65 27.85 -22.42
C GLU A 150 7.29 28.41 -21.04
N LEU A 151 6.59 27.61 -20.23
CA LEU A 151 6.31 27.92 -18.84
C LEU A 151 7.48 27.44 -17.97
N SER A 152 8.20 28.38 -17.36
CA SER A 152 9.34 28.07 -16.50
C SER A 152 8.94 27.18 -15.31
N THR A 153 9.84 26.31 -14.85
CA THR A 153 9.59 25.46 -13.67
C THR A 153 9.16 26.26 -12.44
N ALA A 154 9.74 27.45 -12.25
CA ALA A 154 9.41 28.32 -11.14
C ALA A 154 7.98 28.89 -11.25
N ASP A 155 7.56 29.28 -12.44
CA ASP A 155 6.20 29.82 -12.66
C ASP A 155 5.15 28.72 -12.61
N ARG A 156 5.44 27.53 -13.14
CA ARG A 156 4.61 26.34 -12.97
C ARG A 156 4.40 26.02 -11.49
N GLN A 157 5.47 26.02 -10.71
CA GLN A 157 5.38 25.76 -9.28
C GLN A 157 4.52 26.80 -8.55
N ARG A 158 4.63 28.08 -8.91
CA ARG A 158 3.78 29.15 -8.32
C ARG A 158 2.31 28.93 -8.59
N ILE A 159 1.94 28.58 -9.83
CA ILE A 159 0.55 28.29 -10.21
C ILE A 159 0.03 27.07 -9.45
N VAL A 160 0.80 25.98 -9.44
CA VAL A 160 0.43 24.73 -8.76
C VAL A 160 0.28 24.93 -7.25
N GLU A 161 1.18 25.68 -6.62
CA GLU A 161 1.14 25.94 -5.18
C GLU A 161 -0.10 26.76 -4.79
N TRP A 162 -0.40 27.83 -5.53
CA TRP A 162 -1.58 28.65 -5.29
C TRP A 162 -2.87 27.84 -5.51
N LEU A 163 -2.99 27.13 -6.63
CA LEU A 163 -4.15 26.27 -6.91
C LEU A 163 -4.33 25.18 -5.87
N SER A 164 -3.27 24.47 -5.49
CA SER A 164 -3.31 23.42 -4.47
C SER A 164 -3.79 23.97 -3.13
N THR A 165 -3.28 25.13 -2.72
CA THR A 165 -3.66 25.78 -1.45
C THR A 165 -5.11 26.21 -1.44
N GLU A 166 -5.57 26.90 -2.50
CA GLU A 166 -6.95 27.38 -2.61
C GLU A 166 -7.95 26.22 -2.74
N LEU A 167 -7.64 25.19 -3.55
CA LEU A 167 -8.47 23.99 -3.69
C LEU A 167 -8.57 23.21 -2.38
N GLN A 168 -7.47 23.05 -1.64
CA GLN A 168 -7.50 22.41 -0.32
C GLN A 168 -8.33 23.20 0.68
N THR A 169 -8.20 24.52 0.65
CA THR A 169 -8.93 25.44 1.53
C THR A 169 -10.43 25.42 1.23
N ALA A 170 -10.80 25.52 -0.05
CA ALA A 170 -12.18 25.37 -0.51
C ALA A 170 -12.78 24.01 -0.15
N SER A 171 -11.99 22.93 -0.32
CA SER A 171 -12.40 21.58 0.05
C SER A 171 -12.65 21.43 1.57
N ARG A 172 -11.82 22.07 2.42
CA ARG A 172 -12.03 22.12 3.87
C ARG A 172 -13.28 22.93 4.22
N LEU A 173 -13.45 24.10 3.60
CA LEU A 173 -14.61 24.97 3.84
C LEU A 173 -15.92 24.28 3.48
N ARG A 174 -16.03 23.67 2.29
CA ARG A 174 -17.21 22.90 1.86
C ARG A 174 -17.56 21.78 2.83
N ARG A 175 -16.55 21.05 3.33
CA ARG A 175 -16.75 20.02 4.36
C ARG A 175 -17.25 20.60 5.69
N SER A 176 -16.80 21.80 6.08
CA SER A 176 -17.22 22.45 7.32
C SER A 176 -18.57 23.15 7.25
N GLU A 177 -18.97 23.66 6.08
CA GLU A 177 -20.25 24.34 5.87
C GLU A 177 -21.43 23.36 5.69
N GLY A 178 -21.16 22.05 5.77
CA GLY A 178 -22.20 21.03 5.67
C GLY A 178 -22.75 20.86 4.25
N ALA A 179 -22.06 21.36 3.22
CA ALA A 179 -22.26 20.89 1.85
C ALA A 179 -21.89 19.40 1.83
N GLN A 180 -22.89 18.58 2.13
CA GLN A 180 -22.70 17.16 2.32
C GLN A 180 -22.10 16.61 1.04
N SER A 181 -20.94 15.97 1.15
CA SER A 181 -20.63 14.87 0.24
C SER A 181 -21.90 14.04 0.12
N SER A 182 -22.31 13.72 -1.11
CA SER A 182 -23.55 13.05 -1.49
C SER A 182 -23.65 11.61 -0.97
N PHE A 183 -23.36 11.41 0.32
CA PHE A 183 -23.57 10.17 1.05
C PHE A 183 -25.07 9.96 1.19
N ARG A 184 -25.66 9.42 0.14
CA ARG A 184 -27.00 8.88 0.15
C ARG A 184 -26.97 7.51 0.79
N ARG A 185 -27.99 7.20 1.61
CA ARG A 185 -28.24 5.80 1.99
C ARG A 185 -28.66 4.99 0.75
N LEU A 186 -28.42 3.69 0.78
CA LEU A 186 -29.00 2.77 -0.21
C LEU A 186 -30.53 2.77 -0.05
N THR A 187 -31.26 2.74 -1.15
CA THR A 187 -32.71 2.51 -1.10
C THR A 187 -33.02 1.11 -0.55
N ARG A 188 -34.27 0.85 -0.17
CA ARG A 188 -34.72 -0.46 0.29
C ARG A 188 -34.40 -1.57 -0.72
N TYR A 189 -34.64 -1.32 -2.00
CA TYR A 189 -34.35 -2.32 -3.05
C TYR A 189 -32.85 -2.49 -3.27
N GLU A 190 -32.06 -1.41 -3.29
CA GLU A 190 -30.59 -1.48 -3.41
C GLU A 190 -29.97 -2.23 -2.24
N TYR A 191 -30.43 -1.95 -1.02
CA TYR A 191 -29.96 -2.61 0.18
C TYR A 191 -30.30 -4.11 0.18
N ASN A 192 -31.49 -4.47 -0.30
CA ASN A 192 -31.88 -5.86 -0.45
C ASN A 192 -30.97 -6.60 -1.43
N TYR A 193 -30.81 -6.07 -2.65
CA TYR A 193 -29.99 -6.71 -3.68
C TYR A 193 -28.53 -6.81 -3.25
N ALA A 194 -27.99 -5.77 -2.61
CA ALA A 194 -26.63 -5.82 -2.06
C ALA A 194 -26.45 -6.96 -1.03
N LEU A 195 -27.44 -7.20 -0.17
CA LEU A 195 -27.39 -8.32 0.78
C LEU A 195 -27.59 -9.68 0.10
N GLN A 196 -28.44 -9.78 -0.92
CA GLN A 196 -28.61 -11.00 -1.69
C GLN A 196 -27.33 -11.38 -2.43
N ASP A 197 -26.67 -10.41 -3.06
CA ASP A 197 -25.40 -10.60 -3.78
C ASP A 197 -24.27 -10.98 -2.82
N LEU A 198 -24.18 -10.31 -1.66
CA LEU A 198 -23.15 -10.57 -0.67
C LEU A 198 -23.30 -11.94 0.00
N LEU A 199 -24.53 -12.34 0.29
CA LEU A 199 -24.82 -13.58 1.04
C LEU A 199 -25.13 -14.77 0.12
N GLY A 200 -25.40 -14.54 -1.17
CA GLY A 200 -25.79 -15.56 -2.14
C GLY A 200 -27.17 -16.18 -1.86
N LEU A 201 -28.05 -15.46 -1.17
CA LEU A 201 -29.34 -15.97 -0.68
C LEU A 201 -30.50 -15.13 -1.24
N PRO A 202 -31.52 -15.74 -1.88
CA PRO A 202 -32.60 -15.01 -2.56
C PRO A 202 -33.72 -14.62 -1.58
N TRP A 203 -33.35 -14.11 -0.39
CA TRP A 203 -34.32 -13.68 0.62
C TRP A 203 -34.53 -12.17 0.58
N ASP A 204 -35.71 -11.72 0.98
CA ASP A 204 -35.96 -10.30 1.22
C ASP A 204 -35.45 -9.92 2.62
N PHE A 205 -34.33 -9.20 2.64
CA PHE A 205 -33.68 -8.72 3.86
C PHE A 205 -34.10 -7.29 4.24
N ALA A 206 -34.74 -6.57 3.34
CA ALA A 206 -35.01 -5.14 3.48
C ALA A 206 -36.50 -4.81 3.71
N LYS A 207 -37.37 -5.82 3.75
CA LYS A 207 -38.82 -5.67 3.95
C LYS A 207 -39.24 -4.72 5.07
N ASP A 208 -38.48 -4.71 6.18
CA ASP A 208 -38.79 -3.89 7.36
C ASP A 208 -38.26 -2.45 7.27
N LEU A 209 -37.57 -2.07 6.18
CA LEU A 209 -37.18 -0.69 5.94
C LEU A 209 -38.37 0.15 5.49
N PRO A 210 -38.49 1.40 5.98
CA PRO A 210 -39.49 2.33 5.50
C PRO A 210 -39.26 2.65 4.01
N PRO A 211 -40.32 2.96 3.25
CA PRO A 211 -40.20 3.35 1.85
C PRO A 211 -39.47 4.69 1.70
N GLU A 212 -38.85 4.89 0.54
CA GLU A 212 -38.18 6.12 0.15
C GLU A 212 -39.17 7.25 -0.21
N PRO A 213 -38.78 8.52 0.01
CA PRO A 213 -39.47 9.64 -0.61
C PRO A 213 -39.22 9.64 -2.13
N HIS A 214 -40.23 9.99 -2.91
CA HIS A 214 -40.12 10.18 -4.36
C HIS A 214 -39.79 11.64 -4.67
N THR A 215 -38.94 11.87 -5.66
CA THR A 215 -38.81 13.20 -6.28
C THR A 215 -40.07 13.55 -7.08
N GLU A 216 -40.22 14.82 -7.49
CA GLU A 216 -41.31 15.23 -8.40
C GLU A 216 -41.31 14.44 -9.71
N GLU A 217 -40.14 14.01 -10.16
CA GLU A 217 -39.93 13.16 -11.35
C GLU A 217 -40.13 11.66 -11.07
N GLY A 218 -40.42 11.27 -9.82
CA GLY A 218 -40.71 9.90 -9.41
C GLY A 218 -39.50 9.03 -9.06
N PHE A 219 -38.29 9.60 -8.99
CA PHE A 219 -37.08 8.86 -8.64
C PHE A 219 -36.97 8.63 -7.13
N GLU A 220 -36.59 7.41 -6.74
CA GLU A 220 -36.39 6.99 -5.35
C GLU A 220 -34.91 7.09 -4.90
N ASN A 221 -33.97 7.31 -5.82
CA ASN A 221 -32.52 7.25 -5.58
C ASN A 221 -31.83 8.62 -5.50
N SER A 222 -32.59 9.69 -5.22
CA SER A 222 -32.03 11.05 -5.13
C SER A 222 -31.12 11.21 -3.91
N ALA A 223 -29.90 11.68 -4.13
CA ALA A 223 -28.95 11.95 -3.05
C ALA A 223 -29.39 13.09 -2.13
N GLU A 224 -30.22 14.01 -2.63
CA GLU A 224 -30.78 15.13 -1.86
C GLU A 224 -31.87 14.68 -0.88
N LEU A 225 -32.63 13.62 -1.20
CA LEU A 225 -33.72 13.16 -0.34
C LEU A 225 -33.30 12.01 0.58
N LEU A 226 -32.28 11.25 0.19
CA LEU A 226 -31.84 10.03 0.88
C LEU A 226 -30.79 10.28 1.97
N HIS A 227 -31.15 11.15 2.92
CA HIS A 227 -30.38 11.32 4.15
C HIS A 227 -30.53 10.10 5.08
N LEU A 228 -29.50 9.86 5.90
CA LEU A 228 -29.50 8.79 6.89
C LEU A 228 -29.66 9.36 8.31
N SER A 229 -30.82 9.14 8.91
CA SER A 229 -31.05 9.44 10.33
C SER A 229 -30.47 8.34 11.24
N THR A 230 -30.26 8.66 12.53
CA THR A 230 -29.78 7.70 13.53
C THR A 230 -30.67 6.47 13.65
N SER A 231 -32.00 6.65 13.65
CA SER A 231 -32.97 5.55 13.74
C SER A 231 -32.95 4.65 12.50
N GLN A 232 -32.76 5.25 11.31
CA GLN A 232 -32.57 4.48 10.09
C GLN A 232 -31.25 3.70 10.15
N PHE A 233 -30.14 4.30 10.57
CA PHE A 233 -28.87 3.59 10.72
C PHE A 233 -28.99 2.38 11.65
N GLU A 234 -29.64 2.54 12.81
CA GLU A 234 -29.93 1.43 13.73
C GLU A 234 -30.74 0.32 13.06
N THR A 235 -31.72 0.68 12.23
CA THR A 235 -32.56 -0.26 11.50
C THR A 235 -31.76 -1.03 10.45
N TYR A 236 -30.94 -0.36 9.64
CA TYR A 236 -30.05 -1.01 8.68
C TYR A 236 -29.08 -1.96 9.40
N HIS A 237 -28.48 -1.52 10.49
CA HIS A 237 -27.56 -2.36 11.27
C HIS A 237 -28.25 -3.60 11.87
N ARG A 238 -29.47 -3.44 12.40
CA ARG A 238 -30.28 -4.56 12.90
C ARG A 238 -30.59 -5.57 11.78
N LEU A 239 -30.99 -5.09 10.60
CA LEU A 239 -31.29 -5.96 9.45
C LEU A 239 -30.04 -6.70 8.94
N ALA A 240 -28.90 -6.01 8.84
CA ALA A 240 -27.63 -6.66 8.52
C ALA A 240 -27.29 -7.80 9.49
N ARG A 241 -27.45 -7.57 10.79
CA ARG A 241 -27.21 -8.61 11.81
C ARG A 241 -28.17 -9.79 11.66
N GLN A 242 -29.45 -9.53 11.38
CA GLN A 242 -30.43 -10.59 11.15
C GLN A 242 -30.12 -11.39 9.89
N ALA A 243 -29.73 -10.72 8.80
CA ALA A 243 -29.31 -11.35 7.55
C ALA A 243 -28.12 -12.29 7.79
N LEU A 244 -27.07 -11.81 8.45
CA LEU A 244 -25.90 -12.62 8.83
C LEU A 244 -26.27 -13.79 9.73
N THR A 245 -27.15 -13.56 10.70
CA THR A 245 -27.62 -14.60 11.64
C THR A 245 -28.40 -15.72 10.94
N ARG A 246 -29.02 -15.44 9.80
CA ARG A 246 -29.70 -16.42 8.96
C ARG A 246 -28.76 -17.09 7.95
N ALA A 247 -27.80 -16.34 7.41
CA ALA A 247 -26.84 -16.85 6.42
C ALA A 247 -25.74 -17.72 7.04
N THR A 248 -25.39 -17.48 8.30
CA THR A 248 -24.37 -18.25 9.01
C THR A 248 -24.89 -19.64 9.40
N VAL A 249 -24.08 -20.66 9.08
CA VAL A 249 -24.35 -22.05 9.46
C VAL A 249 -24.42 -22.16 10.98
N ARG A 250 -25.53 -22.70 11.49
CA ARG A 250 -25.70 -23.03 12.90
C ARG A 250 -25.40 -24.52 13.08
N GLY A 251 -24.42 -24.83 13.92
CA GLY A 251 -24.01 -26.20 14.21
C GLY A 251 -22.80 -26.22 15.14
N GLU A 252 -22.28 -27.42 15.38
CA GLU A 252 -21.01 -27.57 16.08
C GLU A 252 -19.90 -26.92 15.26
N ARG A 253 -18.99 -26.21 15.95
CA ARG A 253 -17.84 -25.58 15.30
C ARG A 253 -17.04 -26.69 14.58
N PRO A 254 -16.71 -26.53 13.29
CA PRO A 254 -15.93 -27.53 12.59
C PRO A 254 -14.59 -27.76 13.29
N LEU A 255 -14.10 -29.00 13.25
CA LEU A 255 -12.81 -29.37 13.80
C LEU A 255 -11.73 -28.45 13.21
N THR A 256 -11.05 -27.73 14.09
CA THR A 256 -9.99 -26.80 13.68
C THR A 256 -8.69 -27.57 13.59
N LEU A 257 -8.27 -27.89 12.36
CA LEU A 257 -6.97 -28.48 12.10
C LEU A 257 -5.87 -27.45 12.34
N ARG A 258 -4.82 -27.81 13.10
CA ARG A 258 -3.65 -26.96 13.32
C ARG A 258 -2.44 -27.57 12.62
N TRP A 259 -1.68 -26.74 11.94
CA TRP A 259 -0.37 -27.12 11.41
C TRP A 259 0.70 -26.47 12.28
N GLY A 260 1.34 -27.27 13.12
CA GLY A 260 2.58 -26.91 13.79
C GLY A 260 3.71 -27.66 13.10
N ILE A 261 4.78 -26.95 12.74
CA ILE A 261 5.97 -27.57 12.18
C ILE A 261 7.13 -27.13 13.04
N SER A 262 7.65 -28.08 13.80
CA SER A 262 8.88 -27.87 14.56
C SER A 262 10.08 -27.87 13.62
N MET A 263 11.16 -27.21 14.05
CA MET A 263 12.44 -27.30 13.33
C MET A 263 12.86 -28.77 13.16
N GLN A 264 12.69 -29.59 14.18
CA GLN A 264 13.08 -31.01 14.17
C GLN A 264 12.35 -31.79 13.07
N GLU A 265 11.05 -31.58 12.89
CA GLU A 265 10.26 -32.22 11.83
C GLU A 265 10.65 -31.73 10.45
N ALA A 266 10.92 -30.43 10.29
CA ALA A 266 11.41 -29.87 9.04
C ALA A 266 12.81 -30.42 8.69
N ALA A 267 13.70 -30.45 9.67
CA ALA A 267 15.05 -30.96 9.56
C ALA A 267 15.11 -32.45 9.25
N ALA A 268 14.23 -33.26 9.85
CA ALA A 268 14.13 -34.69 9.57
C ALA A 268 13.81 -34.99 8.09
N ARG A 269 13.21 -34.04 7.35
CA ARG A 269 12.95 -34.18 5.90
C ARG A 269 14.07 -33.64 5.03
N GLU A 270 14.70 -32.54 5.43
CA GLU A 270 15.72 -31.87 4.62
C GLU A 270 17.14 -32.42 4.83
N TRP A 271 17.53 -32.77 6.06
CA TRP A 271 18.88 -33.28 6.33
C TRP A 271 19.20 -34.59 5.60
N PRO A 272 18.29 -35.57 5.45
CA PRO A 272 18.59 -36.76 4.65
C PRO A 272 18.93 -36.43 3.20
N LYS A 273 18.25 -35.44 2.59
CA LYS A 273 18.56 -34.99 1.22
C LYS A 273 19.93 -34.33 1.14
N GLN A 274 20.26 -33.49 2.13
CA GLN A 274 21.60 -32.88 2.22
C GLN A 274 22.69 -33.94 2.41
N ASN A 275 22.45 -34.92 3.27
CA ASN A 275 23.39 -36.03 3.49
C ASN A 275 23.56 -36.88 2.22
N GLU A 276 22.48 -37.16 1.49
CA GLU A 276 22.56 -37.86 0.20
C GLU A 276 23.40 -37.09 -0.84
N GLN A 277 23.28 -35.76 -0.88
CA GLN A 277 24.13 -34.91 -1.73
C GLN A 277 25.62 -35.02 -1.34
N LEU A 278 25.93 -35.03 -0.04
CA LEU A 278 27.31 -35.20 0.45
C LEU A 278 27.86 -36.59 0.11
N GLU A 279 27.09 -37.66 0.33
CA GLU A 279 27.52 -39.03 0.00
C GLU A 279 27.67 -39.24 -1.50
N LYS A 280 26.79 -38.64 -2.31
CA LYS A 280 26.92 -38.63 -3.76
C LYS A 280 28.20 -37.92 -4.21
N ALA A 281 28.51 -36.75 -3.64
CA ALA A 281 29.75 -36.04 -3.95
C ALA A 281 31.00 -36.88 -3.59
N LYS A 282 31.00 -37.56 -2.42
CA LYS A 282 32.06 -38.49 -2.03
C LYS A 282 32.24 -39.64 -3.00
N LYS A 283 31.14 -40.20 -3.51
CA LYS A 283 31.18 -41.30 -4.49
C LYS A 283 31.68 -40.83 -5.86
N ASP A 284 31.16 -39.72 -6.35
CA ASP A 284 31.46 -39.22 -7.69
C ASP A 284 32.90 -38.66 -7.80
N LEU A 285 33.45 -38.13 -6.70
CA LEU A 285 34.79 -37.53 -6.62
C LEU A 285 35.80 -38.39 -5.83
N ALA A 286 35.55 -39.69 -5.70
CA ALA A 286 36.40 -40.62 -4.92
C ALA A 286 37.87 -40.66 -5.37
N ASN A 287 38.14 -40.35 -6.64
CA ASN A 287 39.48 -40.41 -7.23
C ASN A 287 40.23 -39.07 -7.22
N ASP A 288 39.56 -37.96 -6.88
CA ASP A 288 40.11 -36.59 -6.93
C ASP A 288 39.94 -35.89 -5.56
N PRO A 289 40.88 -36.06 -4.60
CA PRO A 289 40.70 -35.57 -3.22
C PRO A 289 40.58 -34.05 -3.12
N GLU A 290 41.33 -33.29 -3.94
CA GLU A 290 41.25 -31.82 -3.96
C GLU A 290 39.87 -31.32 -4.44
N LYS A 291 39.30 -31.96 -5.46
CA LYS A 291 37.96 -31.60 -5.96
C LYS A 291 36.87 -32.02 -4.98
N LEU A 292 37.04 -33.16 -4.32
CA LEU A 292 36.12 -33.63 -3.29
C LEU A 292 36.03 -32.63 -2.14
N GLU A 293 37.17 -32.16 -1.63
CA GLU A 293 37.20 -31.19 -0.54
C GLU A 293 36.54 -29.86 -0.94
N ALA A 294 36.83 -29.35 -2.14
CA ALA A 294 36.20 -28.14 -2.66
C ALA A 294 34.67 -28.29 -2.82
N GLU A 295 34.20 -29.44 -3.29
CA GLU A 295 32.77 -29.70 -3.48
C GLU A 295 32.02 -29.86 -2.15
N LEU A 296 32.63 -30.55 -1.17
CA LEU A 296 32.05 -30.67 0.17
C LEU A 296 31.94 -29.30 0.84
N ALA A 297 32.98 -28.47 0.76
CA ALA A 297 32.96 -27.11 1.30
C ALA A 297 31.88 -26.25 0.63
N ARG A 298 31.69 -26.38 -0.69
CA ARG A 298 30.63 -25.71 -1.44
C ARG A 298 29.23 -26.12 -0.97
N LEU A 299 28.99 -27.42 -0.80
CA LEU A 299 27.71 -27.95 -0.34
C LEU A 299 27.41 -27.48 1.09
N GLU A 300 28.37 -27.58 2.01
CA GLU A 300 28.19 -27.09 3.38
C GLU A 300 27.89 -25.59 3.43
N ALA A 301 28.56 -24.77 2.61
CA ALA A 301 28.28 -23.34 2.51
C ALA A 301 26.85 -23.09 2.03
N SER A 302 26.38 -23.84 1.03
CA SER A 302 25.01 -23.72 0.51
C SER A 302 23.95 -24.08 1.55
N PHE A 303 24.21 -25.06 2.43
CA PHE A 303 23.29 -25.45 3.50
C PHE A 303 23.18 -24.43 4.63
N ARG A 304 24.03 -23.39 4.63
CA ARG A 304 24.02 -22.29 5.61
C ARG A 304 23.59 -20.95 4.99
N GLN A 305 23.39 -20.90 3.67
CA GLN A 305 23.13 -19.66 2.95
C GLN A 305 21.68 -19.21 3.13
N PRO A 306 21.41 -18.02 3.70
CA PRO A 306 20.06 -17.55 3.97
C PRO A 306 19.24 -17.37 2.69
N HIS A 307 17.95 -17.64 2.79
CA HIS A 307 16.98 -17.42 1.71
C HIS A 307 16.19 -16.13 1.95
N GLY A 308 15.59 -15.56 0.90
CA GLY A 308 14.68 -14.41 1.01
C GLY A 308 13.31 -14.72 1.63
N ARG A 309 13.14 -15.92 2.21
CA ARG A 309 11.90 -16.43 2.84
C ARG A 309 12.23 -16.94 4.24
N THR A 310 11.21 -17.12 5.07
CA THR A 310 11.37 -17.63 6.44
C THR A 310 12.06 -19.01 6.47
N TYR A 311 13.02 -19.18 7.37
CA TYR A 311 13.72 -20.44 7.60
C TYR A 311 13.98 -20.68 9.08
N PHE A 312 14.18 -21.94 9.44
CA PHE A 312 14.73 -22.32 10.72
C PHE A 312 16.24 -22.41 10.62
N LYS A 313 16.95 -21.88 11.61
CA LYS A 313 18.41 -22.00 11.75
C LYS A 313 18.73 -22.76 13.02
N GLU A 314 19.53 -23.81 12.87
CA GLU A 314 20.12 -24.51 14.02
C GLU A 314 21.36 -23.74 14.50
N LEU A 315 21.41 -23.43 15.80
CA LEU A 315 22.44 -22.57 16.38
C LEU A 315 23.80 -23.28 16.53
N SER A 316 23.83 -24.61 16.65
CA SER A 316 25.07 -25.38 16.79
C SER A 316 25.81 -25.58 15.46
N SER A 317 25.08 -25.99 14.41
CA SER A 317 25.67 -26.33 13.12
C SER A 317 25.64 -25.16 12.12
N GLY A 318 24.82 -24.15 12.39
CA GLY A 318 24.52 -23.04 11.48
C GLY A 318 23.70 -23.46 10.26
N ARG A 319 23.31 -24.75 10.15
CA ARG A 319 22.49 -25.25 9.04
C ARG A 319 21.12 -24.62 9.09
N ILE A 320 20.59 -24.37 7.91
CA ILE A 320 19.24 -23.82 7.75
C ILE A 320 18.31 -24.85 7.12
N VAL A 321 17.04 -24.72 7.46
CA VAL A 321 15.95 -25.52 6.92
C VAL A 321 14.82 -24.56 6.54
N PRO A 322 14.33 -24.56 5.29
CA PRO A 322 13.25 -23.68 4.90
C PRO A 322 11.99 -23.95 5.74
N ALA A 323 11.32 -22.89 6.18
CA ALA A 323 10.01 -22.98 6.84
C ALA A 323 8.86 -22.95 5.81
N HIS A 324 9.15 -23.31 4.56
CA HIS A 324 8.17 -23.41 3.48
C HIS A 324 8.26 -24.79 2.84
N TRP A 325 7.13 -25.29 2.36
CA TRP A 325 7.02 -26.53 1.61
C TRP A 325 6.09 -26.29 0.44
N ASP A 326 6.52 -26.64 -0.77
CA ASP A 326 5.72 -26.43 -1.97
C ASP A 326 4.54 -27.40 -2.06
N TYR A 327 3.46 -26.91 -2.65
CA TYR A 327 2.16 -27.56 -2.73
C TYR A 327 1.86 -28.05 -4.16
N PRO A 328 2.27 -29.26 -4.55
CA PRO A 328 1.60 -30.00 -5.60
C PRO A 328 0.71 -31.07 -4.96
N GLY A 329 -0.53 -30.67 -4.61
CA GLY A 329 -1.57 -31.61 -4.13
C GLY A 329 -1.33 -32.18 -2.73
N ALA A 330 -0.69 -31.43 -1.83
CA ALA A 330 -0.45 -31.80 -0.43
C ALA A 330 0.34 -33.11 -0.18
N ARG A 331 0.91 -33.74 -1.21
CA ARG A 331 1.62 -35.04 -1.10
C ARG A 331 2.76 -35.03 -0.07
N TYR A 332 3.38 -33.87 0.14
CA TYR A 332 4.47 -33.67 1.08
C TYR A 332 4.11 -32.67 2.19
N ALA A 333 2.83 -32.37 2.41
CA ALA A 333 2.43 -31.51 3.52
C ALA A 333 2.74 -32.19 4.86
N PHE A 334 2.95 -31.40 5.90
CA PHE A 334 2.93 -31.92 7.27
C PHE A 334 1.49 -32.24 7.65
N ALA A 335 1.29 -33.36 8.35
CA ALA A 335 -0.04 -33.75 8.81
C ALA A 335 -0.55 -32.72 9.84
N PRO A 336 -1.83 -32.34 9.77
CA PRO A 336 -2.41 -31.50 10.82
C PRO A 336 -2.45 -32.25 12.15
N SER A 337 -2.45 -31.48 13.23
CA SER A 337 -2.65 -31.91 14.61
C SER A 337 -3.91 -31.26 15.17
N ASP A 338 -4.64 -32.00 15.99
CA ASP A 338 -5.80 -31.49 16.74
C ASP A 338 -5.36 -30.68 17.99
N SER A 339 -4.10 -30.85 18.42
CA SER A 339 -3.52 -30.17 19.57
C SER A 339 -2.52 -29.08 19.15
N GLY A 340 -2.44 -27.99 19.90
CA GLY A 340 -1.40 -26.98 19.70
C GLY A 340 -0.04 -27.58 20.08
N GLN A 341 0.92 -27.56 19.15
CA GLN A 341 2.28 -28.02 19.41
C GLN A 341 2.89 -27.14 20.50
N GLN A 342 3.31 -27.73 21.62
CA GLN A 342 3.95 -26.98 22.70
C GLN A 342 5.36 -26.61 22.27
N SER A 343 5.70 -25.32 22.35
CA SER A 343 7.07 -24.86 22.12
C SER A 343 7.97 -25.42 23.23
N PRO A 344 9.16 -25.98 22.89
CA PRO A 344 10.10 -26.44 23.91
C PRO A 344 10.54 -25.27 24.80
N ALA A 345 10.78 -25.53 26.08
CA ALA A 345 11.29 -24.54 27.02
C ALA A 345 12.70 -24.04 26.65
N GLU A 346 13.50 -24.90 26.00
CA GLU A 346 14.80 -24.58 25.46
C GLU A 346 14.89 -25.05 24.01
N THR A 347 15.30 -24.16 23.10
CA THR A 347 15.47 -24.49 21.68
C THR A 347 16.86 -24.08 21.21
N ASN A 348 17.59 -25.02 20.61
CA ASN A 348 18.85 -24.74 19.91
C ASN A 348 18.61 -24.21 18.49
N CYS A 349 17.43 -23.62 18.26
CA CYS A 349 16.89 -23.32 16.94
C CYS A 349 16.17 -21.99 16.98
N VAL A 350 16.29 -21.21 15.92
CA VAL A 350 15.57 -19.94 15.77
C VAL A 350 14.89 -19.89 14.41
N ALA A 351 13.66 -19.37 14.37
CA ALA A 351 13.02 -18.97 13.13
C ALA A 351 13.51 -17.57 12.76
N VAL A 352 13.96 -17.40 11.52
CA VAL A 352 14.51 -16.15 10.98
C VAL A 352 13.68 -15.68 9.79
#